data_AF-A0A3N0Z3J7-F1
#
_entry.id   AF-A0A3N0Z3J7-F1
#
_cell.length_a   1.000
_cell.length_b   1.000
_cell.length_c   1.000
_cell.angle_alpha   90.00
_cell.angle_beta   90.00
_cell.angle_gamma   90.00
#
_symmetry.space_group_name_H-M   'P 1'
#
loop_
_entity.id
_entity.type
_entity.pdbx_description
1 polymer ?
#
loop_
_entity_poly.entity_id
_entity_poly.type
_entity_poly.pdbx_seq_one_letter_code
_entity_poly.pdbx_strand_id
1 'polypeptide(L)'
;MVDAFCGTWKLVDSENFDEYMKALGVGFAVRQVGNVTKPTLIILKEGDKVVLKTQSTFKNTEISFKLGEEFDETTADDRHCKSTVVMDGDQLVHVQKWDGKETTFVREIKDGKMVMVSSAPVNNVFKHLQNAYLHLDPTYHVTEDHTKVCFSSKGVPALDPGVFGDFLCDSPYQLILSAFSYMKQVDLQPEFIIWTGDSPPHVPKEELSTDAVINVIANMTHTIRQFFPQLPVYPALGNHDYWPQDQLPTSANAIYDAVATLWSPWLNPAAVATLQKGGFYSLVIKPGLRLVSLNTNLYYSPNEVTVNMSDPAGQFQWLQETLELSRQNMEKVYVIAHVPIGYLPYAINTTAIRESYNEQLVKIFRNYSDVVQGQFYGHTHRDSIMVLLDHQGKPANSIFVTPAVTPIKSLLEPFSNNPGLRAYLYHPENYGLLDIWQFYLNLTEANLEKRSEWKLEYIMTEAFDIEDIQPHNLHELALRFEQPKSKAFEKYFNHFMVSYNLTITCDNVCKTLQVCAVHFLDRETYSQCIASAGRQKD
;
A
#
# COMPACT_ATOMS: atom_id res chain seq x y z
N MET A 1 -2.13 -34.68 30.91
CA MET A 1 -2.28 -33.21 31.04
C MET A 1 -3.61 -32.77 30.45
N VAL A 2 -3.88 -33.02 29.16
CA VAL A 2 -5.23 -32.83 28.57
C VAL A 2 -6.31 -33.74 29.16
N ASP A 3 -5.91 -34.85 29.79
CA ASP A 3 -6.82 -35.83 30.42
C ASP A 3 -7.72 -35.18 31.48
N ALA A 4 -7.26 -34.11 32.14
CA ALA A 4 -8.07 -33.36 33.10
C ALA A 4 -9.32 -32.73 32.47
N PHE A 5 -9.27 -32.40 31.17
CA PHE A 5 -10.37 -31.81 30.42
C PHE A 5 -11.32 -32.86 29.84
N CYS A 6 -10.93 -34.14 29.81
CA CYS A 6 -11.75 -35.20 29.24
C CYS A 6 -13.02 -35.41 30.06
N GLY A 7 -14.16 -35.41 29.37
CA GLY A 7 -15.48 -35.50 30.00
C GLY A 7 -16.56 -34.75 29.22
N THR A 8 -17.73 -34.65 29.84
CA THR A 8 -18.91 -34.00 29.29
C THR A 8 -19.22 -32.75 30.10
N TRP A 9 -19.15 -31.59 29.44
CA TRP A 9 -19.34 -30.27 30.04
C TRP A 9 -20.60 -29.62 29.46
N LYS A 10 -21.51 -29.19 30.33
CA LYS A 10 -22.73 -28.48 29.93
C LYS A 10 -22.57 -26.99 30.21
N LEU A 11 -22.93 -26.14 29.24
CA LEU A 11 -22.91 -24.70 29.45
C LEU A 11 -23.90 -24.32 30.54
N VAL A 12 -23.39 -23.71 31.62
CA VAL A 12 -24.21 -23.23 32.74
C VAL A 12 -24.43 -21.71 32.70
N ASP A 13 -23.45 -20.97 32.20
CA ASP A 13 -23.46 -19.51 32.17
C ASP A 13 -22.55 -18.97 31.03
N SER A 14 -22.82 -17.76 30.56
CA SER A 14 -22.06 -17.10 29.50
C SER A 14 -22.21 -15.59 29.56
N GLU A 15 -21.08 -14.87 29.49
CA GLU A 15 -21.03 -13.41 29.48
C GLU A 15 -20.47 -12.91 28.14
N ASN A 16 -20.99 -11.79 27.63
CA ASN A 16 -20.51 -11.09 26.42
C ASN A 16 -20.47 -11.91 25.10
N PHE A 17 -21.17 -13.04 25.01
CA PHE A 17 -21.14 -13.90 23.83
C PHE A 17 -21.70 -13.22 22.57
N ASP A 18 -22.71 -12.35 22.71
CA ASP A 18 -23.27 -11.60 21.57
C ASP A 18 -22.24 -10.67 20.91
N GLU A 19 -21.43 -9.98 21.72
CA GLU A 19 -20.37 -9.09 21.25
C GLU A 19 -19.20 -9.87 20.65
N TYR A 20 -18.86 -11.03 21.22
CA TYR A 20 -17.87 -11.93 20.62
C TYR A 20 -18.32 -12.41 19.22
N MET A 21 -19.55 -12.92 19.10
CA MET A 21 -20.08 -13.34 17.80
C MET A 21 -20.17 -12.17 16.81
N LYS A 22 -20.47 -10.97 17.29
CA LYS A 22 -20.46 -9.76 16.45
C LYS A 22 -19.07 -9.48 15.90
N ALA A 23 -18.04 -9.57 16.75
CA ALA A 23 -16.65 -9.35 16.36
C ALA A 23 -16.14 -10.43 15.37
N LEU A 24 -16.69 -11.65 15.43
CA LEU A 24 -16.48 -12.70 14.43
C LEU A 24 -17.14 -12.42 13.07
N GLY A 25 -18.05 -11.44 12.98
CA GLY A 25 -18.82 -11.14 11.77
C GLY A 25 -20.11 -11.96 11.65
N VAL A 26 -20.57 -12.62 12.71
CA VAL A 26 -21.79 -13.45 12.68
C VAL A 26 -23.03 -12.56 12.58
N GLY A 27 -23.88 -12.85 11.59
CA GLY A 27 -25.11 -12.11 11.33
C GLY A 27 -26.09 -12.11 12.51
N PHE A 28 -26.84 -11.02 12.68
CA PHE A 28 -27.73 -10.78 13.84
C PHE A 28 -28.66 -11.96 14.17
N ALA A 29 -29.31 -12.56 13.15
CA ALA A 29 -30.23 -13.67 13.36
C ALA A 29 -29.54 -14.90 13.98
N VAL A 30 -28.34 -15.25 13.51
CA VAL A 30 -27.55 -16.37 14.04
C VAL A 30 -27.09 -16.08 15.47
N ARG A 31 -26.74 -14.81 15.78
CA ARG A 31 -26.38 -14.41 17.15
C ARG A 31 -27.53 -14.57 18.14
N GLN A 32 -28.75 -14.20 17.75
CA GLN A 32 -29.93 -14.39 18.61
C GLN A 32 -30.17 -15.87 18.95
N VAL A 33 -29.99 -16.76 17.97
CA VAL A 33 -30.09 -18.22 18.20
C VAL A 33 -28.91 -18.72 19.05
N GLY A 34 -27.70 -18.24 18.79
CA GLY A 34 -26.49 -18.59 19.54
C GLY A 34 -26.60 -18.26 21.03
N ASN A 35 -27.09 -17.07 21.39
CA ASN A 35 -27.21 -16.63 22.79
C ASN A 35 -28.19 -17.46 23.63
N VAL A 36 -29.20 -18.07 23.02
CA VAL A 36 -30.17 -18.93 23.72
C VAL A 36 -29.78 -20.41 23.69
N THR A 37 -28.72 -20.76 22.95
CA THR A 37 -28.26 -22.14 22.79
C THR A 37 -27.40 -22.54 23.99
N LYS A 38 -27.68 -23.71 24.56
CA LYS A 38 -26.89 -24.30 25.65
C LYS A 38 -26.12 -25.53 25.15
N PRO A 39 -24.94 -25.35 24.55
CA PRO A 39 -24.17 -26.45 24.01
C PRO A 39 -23.63 -27.38 25.12
N THR A 40 -23.47 -28.64 24.75
CA THR A 40 -22.73 -29.64 25.52
C THR A 40 -21.40 -29.91 24.81
N LEU A 41 -20.30 -29.69 25.50
CA LEU A 41 -18.95 -29.95 25.02
C LEU A 41 -18.51 -31.33 25.53
N ILE A 42 -18.03 -32.19 24.64
CA ILE A 42 -17.51 -33.51 24.98
C ILE A 42 -16.06 -33.58 24.52
N ILE A 43 -15.15 -33.84 25.44
CA ILE A 43 -13.71 -33.99 25.15
C ILE A 43 -13.32 -35.43 25.45
N LEU A 44 -12.75 -36.10 24.45
CA LEU A 44 -12.28 -37.48 24.52
C LEU A 44 -10.82 -37.53 24.09
N LYS A 45 -10.10 -38.53 24.59
CA LYS A 45 -8.74 -38.83 24.16
C LYS A 45 -8.71 -40.22 23.55
N GLU A 46 -8.30 -40.31 22.30
CA GLU A 46 -8.21 -41.53 21.51
C GLU A 46 -6.76 -41.75 21.09
N GLY A 47 -5.99 -42.43 21.94
CA GLY A 47 -4.56 -42.62 21.73
C GLY A 47 -3.79 -41.29 21.84
N ASP A 48 -3.19 -40.87 20.73
CA ASP A 48 -2.44 -39.61 20.60
C ASP A 48 -3.31 -38.43 20.14
N LYS A 49 -4.57 -38.68 19.78
CA LYS A 49 -5.52 -37.65 19.34
C LYS A 49 -6.47 -37.25 20.47
N VAL A 50 -6.88 -36.00 20.43
CA VAL A 50 -7.97 -35.45 21.23
C VAL A 50 -9.15 -35.17 20.30
N VAL A 51 -10.34 -35.62 20.69
CA VAL A 51 -11.59 -35.39 19.97
C VAL A 51 -12.44 -34.44 20.79
N LEU A 52 -12.83 -33.32 20.19
CA LEU A 52 -13.69 -32.31 20.81
C LEU A 52 -14.98 -32.23 19.99
N LYS A 53 -16.10 -32.52 20.65
CA LYS A 53 -17.45 -32.47 20.07
C LYS A 53 -18.25 -31.38 20.76
N THR A 54 -18.86 -30.49 19.98
CA THR A 54 -19.81 -29.51 20.49
C THR A 54 -21.20 -29.91 20.00
N GLN A 55 -22.09 -30.24 20.92
CA GLN A 55 -23.46 -30.65 20.62
C GLN A 55 -24.45 -29.57 21.02
N SER A 56 -25.33 -29.17 20.10
CA SER A 56 -26.39 -28.20 20.37
C SER A 56 -27.64 -28.49 19.55
N THR A 57 -28.74 -27.81 19.87
CA THR A 57 -29.98 -27.89 19.08
C THR A 57 -29.89 -27.17 17.73
N PHE A 58 -28.85 -26.36 17.53
CA PHE A 58 -28.65 -25.56 16.31
C PHE A 58 -27.70 -26.26 15.34
N LYS A 59 -26.47 -26.53 15.78
CA LYS A 59 -25.44 -27.17 14.96
C LYS A 59 -24.47 -27.96 15.84
N ASN A 60 -24.02 -29.09 15.33
CA ASN A 60 -23.03 -29.94 15.97
C ASN A 60 -21.70 -29.82 15.23
N THR A 61 -20.60 -29.73 15.96
CA THR A 61 -19.25 -29.75 15.41
C THR A 61 -18.42 -30.85 16.06
N GLU A 62 -17.48 -31.39 15.30
CA GLU A 62 -16.52 -32.38 15.78
C GLU A 62 -15.17 -32.11 15.14
N ILE A 63 -14.15 -31.97 15.98
CA ILE A 63 -12.75 -31.83 15.57
C ILE A 63 -11.92 -32.93 16.22
N SER A 64 -10.92 -33.42 15.49
CA SER A 64 -9.96 -34.42 15.96
C SER A 64 -8.56 -33.95 15.64
N PHE A 65 -7.73 -33.77 16.66
CA PHE A 65 -6.42 -33.12 16.52
C PHE A 65 -5.36 -33.77 17.41
N LYS A 66 -4.10 -33.55 17.08
CA LYS A 66 -2.96 -33.82 17.96
C LYS A 66 -2.51 -32.52 18.60
N LEU A 67 -2.08 -32.57 19.86
CA LEU A 67 -1.60 -31.38 20.54
C LEU A 67 -0.32 -30.88 19.87
N GLY A 68 -0.27 -29.58 19.58
CA GLY A 68 0.87 -28.91 18.94
C GLY A 68 0.93 -29.03 17.41
N GLU A 69 0.02 -29.77 16.78
CA GLU A 69 -0.04 -29.89 15.31
C GLU A 69 -1.19 -29.04 14.76
N GLU A 70 -0.93 -28.39 13.61
CA GLU A 70 -1.95 -27.61 12.89
C GLU A 70 -2.90 -28.54 12.10
N PHE A 71 -4.19 -28.20 12.06
CA PHE A 71 -5.21 -28.93 11.31
C PHE A 71 -6.29 -28.00 10.72
N ASP A 72 -6.99 -28.48 9.70
CA ASP A 72 -8.14 -27.79 9.11
C ASP A 72 -9.39 -27.95 9.99
N GLU A 73 -10.04 -26.83 10.30
CA GLU A 73 -11.26 -26.78 11.10
C GLU A 73 -12.37 -26.00 10.37
N THR A 74 -13.57 -26.56 10.32
CA THR A 74 -14.78 -25.81 9.95
C THR A 74 -15.57 -25.51 11.22
N THR A 75 -15.69 -24.23 11.53
CA THR A 75 -16.34 -23.73 12.74
C THR A 75 -17.88 -23.82 12.65
N ALA A 76 -18.57 -23.66 13.78
CA ALA A 76 -20.03 -23.72 13.83
C ALA A 76 -20.69 -22.63 12.96
N ASP A 77 -20.03 -21.49 12.77
CA ASP A 77 -20.46 -20.40 11.91
C ASP A 77 -19.90 -20.48 10.48
N ASP A 78 -19.46 -21.66 10.06
CA ASP A 78 -19.01 -21.99 8.69
C ASP A 78 -17.73 -21.28 8.23
N ARG A 79 -16.94 -20.70 9.15
CA ARG A 79 -15.57 -20.26 8.83
C ARG A 79 -14.66 -21.48 8.69
N HIS A 80 -13.86 -21.48 7.63
CA HIS A 80 -12.74 -22.40 7.44
C HIS A 80 -11.50 -21.81 8.08
N CYS A 81 -10.89 -22.53 9.02
CA CYS A 81 -9.76 -22.06 9.82
C CYS A 81 -8.61 -23.05 9.76
N LYS A 82 -7.38 -22.53 9.90
CA LYS A 82 -6.24 -23.30 10.39
C LYS A 82 -6.21 -23.21 11.91
N SER A 83 -6.19 -24.35 12.58
CA SER A 83 -6.31 -24.41 14.03
C SER A 83 -5.15 -25.17 14.66
N THR A 84 -4.74 -24.76 15.85
CA THR A 84 -3.75 -25.48 16.66
C THR A 84 -4.23 -25.50 18.10
N VAL A 85 -4.03 -26.64 18.77
CA VAL A 85 -4.37 -26.78 20.20
C VAL A 85 -3.14 -27.22 20.96
N VAL A 86 -2.80 -26.49 22.02
CA VAL A 86 -1.64 -26.75 22.87
C VAL A 86 -2.02 -26.74 24.34
N MET A 87 -1.21 -27.41 25.16
CA MET A 87 -1.23 -27.25 26.60
C MET A 87 -0.24 -26.14 26.96
N ASP A 88 -0.70 -25.09 27.64
CA ASP A 88 0.13 -24.06 28.25
C ASP A 88 -0.04 -24.12 29.77
N GLY A 89 0.91 -24.78 30.44
CA GLY A 89 0.74 -25.19 31.83
C GLY A 89 -0.52 -26.05 32.02
N ASP A 90 -1.44 -25.58 32.87
CA ASP A 90 -2.72 -26.24 33.18
C ASP A 90 -3.88 -25.77 32.26
N GLN A 91 -3.59 -24.94 31.26
CA GLN A 91 -4.58 -24.42 30.33
C GLN A 91 -4.54 -25.15 28.99
N LEU A 92 -5.72 -25.39 28.40
CA LEU A 92 -5.86 -25.90 27.05
C LEU A 92 -6.18 -24.73 26.11
N VAL A 93 -5.19 -24.34 25.31
CA VAL A 93 -5.24 -23.17 24.42
C VAL A 93 -5.52 -23.65 23.00
N HIS A 94 -6.61 -23.17 22.41
CA HIS A 94 -7.01 -23.46 21.04
C HIS A 94 -7.02 -22.16 20.24
N VAL A 95 -6.14 -22.05 19.26
CA VAL A 95 -6.05 -20.90 18.35
C VAL A 95 -6.69 -21.27 17.03
N GLN A 96 -7.56 -20.39 16.51
CA GLN A 96 -8.15 -20.47 15.18
C GLN A 96 -7.68 -19.27 14.35
N LYS A 97 -7.20 -19.52 13.13
CA LYS A 97 -6.76 -18.48 12.18
C LYS A 97 -7.56 -18.57 10.87
N TRP A 98 -8.07 -17.43 10.39
CA TRP A 98 -8.81 -17.31 9.12
C TRP A 98 -8.71 -15.89 8.58
N ASP A 99 -8.62 -15.69 7.27
CA ASP A 99 -8.67 -14.37 6.61
C ASP A 99 -7.80 -13.27 7.27
N GLY A 100 -6.60 -13.63 7.72
CA GLY A 100 -5.72 -12.68 8.43
C GLY A 100 -6.24 -12.24 9.80
N LYS A 101 -7.14 -13.00 10.41
CA LYS A 101 -7.66 -12.83 11.77
C LYS A 101 -7.30 -14.05 12.61
N GLU A 102 -7.19 -13.86 13.92
CA GLU A 102 -7.13 -14.97 14.86
C GLU A 102 -8.04 -14.77 16.07
N THR A 103 -8.51 -15.88 16.62
CA THR A 103 -9.17 -15.94 17.91
C THR A 103 -8.56 -17.07 18.74
N THR A 104 -8.49 -16.86 20.05
CA THR A 104 -7.96 -17.83 21.00
C THR A 104 -9.04 -18.22 22.00
N PHE A 105 -9.19 -19.52 22.23
CA PHE A 105 -10.00 -20.09 23.29
C PHE A 105 -9.09 -20.69 24.34
N VAL A 106 -9.08 -20.10 25.53
CA VAL A 106 -8.34 -20.62 26.67
C VAL A 106 -9.32 -21.35 27.58
N ARG A 107 -9.08 -22.64 27.83
CA ARG A 107 -9.88 -23.45 28.76
C ARG A 107 -9.06 -23.76 30.01
N GLU A 108 -9.67 -23.57 31.18
CA GLU A 108 -9.10 -23.88 32.48
C GLU A 108 -10.15 -24.54 33.37
N ILE A 109 -9.76 -25.44 34.28
CA ILE A 109 -10.67 -26.06 35.25
C ILE A 109 -10.48 -25.42 36.62
N LYS A 110 -11.53 -24.79 37.15
CA LYS A 110 -11.57 -24.19 38.49
C LYS A 110 -12.76 -24.74 39.26
N ASP A 111 -12.52 -25.26 40.46
CA ASP A 111 -13.55 -25.77 41.37
C ASP A 111 -14.53 -26.77 40.69
N GLY A 112 -13.99 -27.65 39.85
CA GLY A 112 -14.77 -28.64 39.10
C GLY A 112 -15.61 -28.09 37.95
N LYS A 113 -15.43 -26.82 37.57
CA LYS A 113 -16.04 -26.18 36.39
C LYS A 113 -14.98 -25.85 35.34
N MET A 114 -15.29 -26.07 34.07
CA MET A 114 -14.48 -25.58 32.96
C MET A 114 -14.88 -24.12 32.66
N VAL A 115 -13.91 -23.23 32.76
CA VAL A 115 -14.02 -21.84 32.31
C VAL A 115 -13.37 -21.74 30.93
N MET A 116 -14.10 -21.20 29.96
CA MET A 116 -13.58 -20.90 28.62
C MET A 116 -13.59 -19.40 28.42
N VAL A 117 -12.44 -18.83 28.09
CA VAL A 117 -12.31 -17.42 27.71
C VAL A 117 -11.99 -17.37 26.22
N SER A 118 -12.84 -16.68 25.46
CA SER A 118 -12.64 -16.43 24.03
C SER A 118 -12.15 -14.99 23.84
N SER A 119 -11.03 -14.80 23.14
CA SER A 119 -10.57 -13.46 22.77
C SER A 119 -11.40 -12.92 21.60
N ALA A 120 -11.64 -11.61 21.52
CA ALA A 120 -12.17 -11.03 20.29
C ALA A 120 -11.20 -11.30 19.12
N PRO A 121 -11.68 -11.45 17.88
CA PRO A 121 -10.81 -11.61 16.73
C PRO A 121 -9.87 -10.42 16.61
N VAL A 122 -8.58 -10.69 16.58
CA VAL A 122 -7.57 -9.67 16.28
C VAL A 122 -7.31 -9.74 14.77
N ASN A 123 -7.33 -8.60 14.09
CA ASN A 123 -6.80 -8.53 12.74
C ASN A 123 -5.28 -8.71 12.84
N ASN A 124 -4.79 -9.86 12.39
CA ASN A 124 -3.37 -10.16 12.21
C ASN A 124 -2.80 -9.52 10.93
N VAL A 125 -3.61 -8.70 10.26
CA VAL A 125 -3.23 -7.94 9.08
C VAL A 125 -3.83 -6.56 9.19
N PHE A 126 -2.96 -5.55 9.19
CA PHE A 126 -3.38 -4.16 9.10
C PHE A 126 -3.34 -3.68 7.65
N LYS A 127 -4.09 -2.61 7.37
CA LYS A 127 -4.14 -2.02 6.03
C LYS A 127 -3.83 -0.54 6.07
N HIS A 128 -3.13 -0.06 5.05
CA HIS A 128 -3.08 1.36 4.74
C HIS A 128 -3.44 1.59 3.29
N LEU A 129 -4.03 2.76 3.00
CA LEU A 129 -4.31 3.17 1.64
C LEU A 129 -3.21 4.09 1.14
N GLN A 130 -2.79 3.92 -0.10
CA GLN A 130 -1.96 4.89 -0.80
C GLN A 130 -2.80 5.52 -1.91
N ASN A 131 -2.93 6.85 -1.85
CA ASN A 131 -3.39 7.63 -2.98
C ASN A 131 -2.23 8.47 -3.49
N ALA A 132 -2.08 8.47 -4.80
CA ALA A 132 -0.91 8.95 -5.47
C ALA A 132 -1.44 9.78 -6.66
N TYR A 133 -1.02 11.05 -6.79
CA TYR A 133 -1.14 11.83 -8.02
C TYR A 133 -2.59 12.09 -8.43
N LEU A 134 -3.19 13.06 -7.75
CA LEU A 134 -4.56 13.46 -8.02
C LEU A 134 -4.64 14.35 -9.26
N HIS A 135 -3.67 15.26 -9.43
CA HIS A 135 -3.63 16.29 -10.48
C HIS A 135 -5.02 16.82 -10.82
N LEU A 136 -5.61 17.59 -9.92
CA LEU A 136 -6.87 18.25 -10.18
C LEU A 136 -6.68 19.26 -11.31
N ASP A 137 -7.41 19.11 -12.42
CA ASP A 137 -7.64 20.17 -13.39
C ASP A 137 -8.94 20.92 -13.03
N PRO A 138 -8.87 22.13 -12.45
CA PRO A 138 -10.07 22.90 -12.10
C PRO A 138 -10.82 23.42 -13.33
N THR A 139 -10.19 23.40 -14.51
CA THR A 139 -10.76 23.90 -15.76
C THR A 139 -11.57 22.83 -16.51
N TYR A 140 -11.49 21.57 -16.09
CA TYR A 140 -12.12 20.47 -16.80
C TYR A 140 -13.64 20.67 -16.95
N HIS A 141 -14.12 20.72 -18.19
CA HIS A 141 -15.54 20.71 -18.52
C HIS A 141 -15.77 20.12 -19.92
N VAL A 142 -16.83 19.33 -20.09
CA VAL A 142 -17.17 18.76 -21.39
C VAL A 142 -17.80 19.84 -22.28
N THR A 143 -17.24 20.03 -23.47
CA THR A 143 -17.67 21.06 -24.45
C THR A 143 -17.41 20.57 -25.88
N GLU A 144 -18.12 21.14 -26.86
CA GLU A 144 -17.98 20.79 -28.29
C GLU A 144 -16.58 21.12 -28.83
N ASP A 145 -15.97 22.19 -28.32
CA ASP A 145 -14.60 22.56 -28.66
C ASP A 145 -13.61 21.75 -27.80
N HIS A 146 -13.22 20.57 -28.27
CA HIS A 146 -12.38 19.64 -27.53
C HIS A 146 -11.00 20.22 -27.14
N THR A 147 -10.56 21.35 -27.74
CA THR A 147 -9.33 22.06 -27.34
C THR A 147 -9.48 22.84 -26.02
N LYS A 148 -10.73 23.04 -25.56
CA LYS A 148 -11.07 23.80 -24.36
C LYS A 148 -11.61 22.93 -23.23
N VAL A 149 -11.61 21.62 -23.40
CA VAL A 149 -12.11 20.69 -22.38
C VAL A 149 -11.30 20.80 -21.10
N CYS A 150 -9.98 20.89 -21.21
CA CYS A 150 -9.06 20.95 -20.08
C CYS A 150 -7.81 21.74 -20.48
N PHE A 151 -7.26 22.53 -19.56
CA PHE A 151 -6.04 23.29 -19.83
C PHE A 151 -4.81 22.37 -19.81
N SER A 152 -4.88 21.25 -19.09
CA SER A 152 -3.81 20.26 -19.02
C SER A 152 -3.48 19.62 -20.38
N SER A 153 -4.41 19.60 -21.34
CA SER A 153 -4.13 19.12 -22.71
C SER A 153 -3.30 20.11 -23.53
N LYS A 154 -3.10 21.34 -23.04
CA LYS A 154 -2.28 22.39 -23.67
C LYS A 154 -2.77 22.72 -25.09
N GLY A 155 -4.08 22.72 -25.28
CA GLY A 155 -4.75 23.01 -26.55
C GLY A 155 -4.81 21.83 -27.51
N VAL A 156 -4.28 20.65 -27.14
CA VAL A 156 -4.53 19.42 -27.88
C VAL A 156 -6.00 19.04 -27.68
N PRO A 157 -6.77 18.76 -28.76
CA PRO A 157 -8.14 18.32 -28.62
C PRO A 157 -8.23 17.04 -27.79
N ALA A 158 -9.00 17.05 -26.70
CA ALA A 158 -9.36 15.84 -25.96
C ALA A 158 -10.01 14.82 -26.91
N LEU A 159 -9.70 13.53 -26.75
CA LEU A 159 -10.09 12.52 -27.74
C LEU A 159 -11.56 12.11 -27.58
N ASP A 160 -11.96 11.76 -26.36
CA ASP A 160 -13.31 11.31 -26.03
C ASP A 160 -13.67 11.74 -24.60
N PRO A 161 -13.84 13.06 -24.37
CA PRO A 161 -13.99 13.60 -23.03
C PRO A 161 -15.34 13.22 -22.41
N GLY A 162 -15.29 12.61 -21.22
CA GLY A 162 -16.48 12.28 -20.44
C GLY A 162 -16.49 12.93 -19.06
N VAL A 163 -17.49 12.59 -18.25
CA VAL A 163 -17.68 13.19 -16.92
C VAL A 163 -16.53 12.85 -15.95
N PHE A 164 -15.84 11.72 -16.16
CA PHE A 164 -14.75 11.26 -15.29
C PHE A 164 -13.36 11.56 -15.85
N GLY A 165 -13.24 12.21 -17.01
CA GLY A 165 -11.95 12.62 -17.57
C GLY A 165 -11.75 12.23 -19.03
N ASP A 166 -10.53 12.41 -19.51
CA ASP A 166 -10.02 12.02 -20.81
C ASP A 166 -8.53 11.66 -20.65
N PHE A 167 -7.99 10.75 -21.45
CA PHE A 167 -6.57 10.36 -21.34
C PHE A 167 -5.58 11.47 -21.73
N LEU A 168 -6.03 12.59 -22.32
CA LEU A 168 -5.20 13.79 -22.55
C LEU A 168 -5.43 14.89 -21.51
N CYS A 169 -6.29 14.63 -20.53
CA CYS A 169 -6.61 15.57 -19.46
C CYS A 169 -6.16 15.06 -18.11
N ASP A 170 -5.83 16.00 -17.23
CA ASP A 170 -5.75 15.76 -15.81
C ASP A 170 -7.14 15.56 -15.20
N SER A 171 -7.17 15.13 -13.93
CA SER A 171 -8.38 14.67 -13.29
C SER A 171 -9.42 15.79 -13.15
N PRO A 172 -10.66 15.62 -13.63
CA PRO A 172 -11.76 16.42 -13.12
C PRO A 172 -11.98 16.12 -11.64
N TYR A 173 -12.51 17.10 -10.91
CA TYR A 173 -12.83 16.92 -9.50
C TYR A 173 -13.79 15.73 -9.25
N GLN A 174 -14.69 15.47 -10.20
CA GLN A 174 -15.62 14.33 -10.13
C GLN A 174 -14.91 12.97 -10.12
N LEU A 175 -13.80 12.81 -10.84
CA LEU A 175 -12.98 11.59 -10.79
C LEU A 175 -12.37 11.40 -9.40
N ILE A 176 -11.77 12.45 -8.86
CA ILE A 176 -11.15 12.43 -7.53
C ILE A 176 -12.20 12.12 -6.44
N LEU A 177 -13.37 12.74 -6.50
CA LEU A 177 -14.47 12.44 -5.58
C LEU A 177 -14.94 10.99 -5.70
N SER A 178 -14.99 10.43 -6.92
CA SER A 178 -15.36 9.03 -7.11
C SER A 178 -14.36 8.07 -6.46
N ALA A 179 -13.06 8.39 -6.54
CA ALA A 179 -11.99 7.63 -5.93
C ALA A 179 -12.12 7.59 -4.40
N PHE A 180 -12.28 8.77 -3.76
CA PHE A 180 -12.47 8.85 -2.31
C PHE A 180 -13.80 8.23 -1.83
N SER A 181 -14.87 8.38 -2.63
CA SER A 181 -16.14 7.71 -2.35
C SER A 181 -15.98 6.19 -2.36
N TYR A 182 -15.26 5.65 -3.35
CA TYR A 182 -14.98 4.22 -3.41
C TYR A 182 -14.14 3.75 -2.24
N MET A 183 -13.06 4.45 -1.90
CA MET A 183 -12.21 4.15 -0.72
C MET A 183 -13.01 4.03 0.57
N LYS A 184 -14.06 4.84 0.74
CA LYS A 184 -14.98 4.78 1.89
C LYS A 184 -15.96 3.59 1.82
N GLN A 185 -16.37 3.18 0.62
CA GLN A 185 -17.34 2.11 0.40
C GLN A 185 -16.73 0.72 0.49
N VAL A 186 -15.47 0.55 0.06
CA VAL A 186 -14.79 -0.75 -0.02
C VAL A 186 -14.43 -1.36 1.36
N ASP A 187 -14.89 -0.75 2.46
CA ASP A 187 -14.71 -1.13 3.87
C ASP A 187 -13.37 -1.83 4.18
N LEU A 188 -12.28 -1.23 3.70
CA LEU A 188 -10.93 -1.77 3.92
C LEU A 188 -10.45 -1.55 5.36
N GLN A 189 -11.15 -0.72 6.14
CA GLN A 189 -10.78 -0.33 7.50
C GLN A 189 -9.28 0.03 7.63
N PRO A 190 -8.77 0.97 6.79
CA PRO A 190 -7.38 1.37 6.86
C PRO A 190 -7.09 2.07 8.19
N GLU A 191 -5.85 2.00 8.65
CA GLU A 191 -5.41 2.68 9.88
C GLU A 191 -4.76 4.04 9.61
N PHE A 192 -4.27 4.25 8.39
CA PHE A 192 -3.76 5.52 7.90
C PHE A 192 -3.80 5.57 6.36
N ILE A 193 -3.65 6.77 5.82
CA ILE A 193 -3.46 7.02 4.38
C ILE A 193 -2.04 7.56 4.16
N ILE A 194 -1.36 7.04 3.15
CA ILE A 194 -0.17 7.68 2.56
C ILE A 194 -0.62 8.47 1.34
N TRP A 195 -0.23 9.75 1.27
CA TRP A 195 -0.53 10.62 0.13
C TRP A 195 0.75 11.21 -0.46
N THR A 196 1.23 10.64 -1.56
CA THR A 196 2.54 11.00 -2.12
C THR A 196 2.50 12.20 -3.09
N GLY A 197 1.64 13.19 -2.86
CA GLY A 197 1.69 14.49 -3.55
C GLY A 197 1.08 14.55 -4.96
N ASP A 198 1.47 15.61 -5.67
CA ASP A 198 0.99 16.08 -6.99
C ASP A 198 -0.51 16.35 -7.06
N SER A 199 -0.86 17.55 -6.59
CA SER A 199 -2.23 18.06 -6.58
C SER A 199 -2.53 18.96 -7.77
N PRO A 200 -1.67 19.93 -8.17
CA PRO A 200 -1.95 20.82 -9.30
C PRO A 200 -1.85 20.14 -10.67
N PRO A 201 -2.48 20.70 -11.72
CA PRO A 201 -2.49 20.10 -13.06
C PRO A 201 -1.21 20.40 -13.85
N HIS A 202 -1.00 19.66 -14.95
CA HIS A 202 0.07 19.83 -15.92
C HIS A 202 -0.23 20.95 -16.91
N VAL A 203 -0.19 22.19 -16.45
CA VAL A 203 -0.35 23.38 -17.29
C VAL A 203 0.96 24.16 -17.42
N PRO A 204 1.13 25.01 -18.44
CA PRO A 204 2.28 25.93 -18.49
C PRO A 204 2.41 26.73 -17.19
N LYS A 205 3.63 27.02 -16.75
CA LYS A 205 3.87 27.72 -15.47
C LYS A 205 3.20 29.09 -15.40
N GLU A 206 2.93 29.71 -16.55
CA GLU A 206 2.25 31.00 -16.70
C GLU A 206 0.75 30.92 -16.33
N GLU A 207 0.16 29.72 -16.38
CA GLU A 207 -1.24 29.44 -16.01
C GLU A 207 -1.40 29.11 -14.51
N LEU A 208 -0.28 29.06 -13.77
CA LEU A 208 -0.26 28.82 -12.33
C LEU A 208 0.42 29.97 -11.57
N SER A 209 0.25 29.94 -10.25
CA SER A 209 0.92 30.81 -9.30
C SER A 209 1.11 30.08 -7.98
N THR A 210 1.93 30.63 -7.08
CA THR A 210 2.07 30.12 -5.71
C THR A 210 0.71 29.99 -5.01
N ASP A 211 -0.17 30.99 -5.12
CA ASP A 211 -1.49 30.96 -4.50
C ASP A 211 -2.41 29.91 -5.13
N ALA A 212 -2.35 29.75 -6.46
CA ALA A 212 -3.14 28.73 -7.15
C ALA A 212 -2.72 27.32 -6.70
N VAL A 213 -1.41 27.05 -6.62
CA VAL A 213 -0.86 25.78 -6.11
C VAL A 213 -1.32 25.53 -4.66
N ILE A 214 -1.17 26.50 -3.77
CA ILE A 214 -1.62 26.40 -2.37
C ILE A 214 -3.11 26.10 -2.30
N ASN A 215 -3.94 26.77 -3.11
CA ASN A 215 -5.38 26.57 -3.12
C ASN A 215 -5.77 25.16 -3.58
N VAL A 216 -5.08 24.59 -4.57
CA VAL A 216 -5.33 23.22 -5.03
C VAL A 216 -4.92 22.21 -3.94
N ILE A 217 -3.76 22.37 -3.32
CA ILE A 217 -3.32 21.51 -2.20
C ILE A 217 -4.29 21.61 -1.02
N ALA A 218 -4.76 22.82 -0.70
CA ALA A 218 -5.76 23.05 0.35
C ALA A 218 -7.10 22.38 0.02
N ASN A 219 -7.54 22.45 -1.23
CA ASN A 219 -8.75 21.76 -1.70
C ASN A 219 -8.61 20.25 -1.49
N MET A 220 -7.54 19.63 -1.99
CA MET A 220 -7.32 18.18 -1.82
C MET A 220 -7.22 17.77 -0.35
N THR A 221 -6.49 18.55 0.46
CA THR A 221 -6.39 18.34 1.91
C THR A 221 -7.78 18.38 2.56
N HIS A 222 -8.61 19.36 2.20
CA HIS A 222 -9.97 19.49 2.73
C HIS A 222 -10.87 18.32 2.31
N THR A 223 -10.83 17.94 1.02
CA THR A 223 -11.59 16.79 0.49
C THR A 223 -11.25 15.52 1.25
N ILE A 224 -9.94 15.21 1.43
CA ILE A 224 -9.50 14.04 2.18
C ILE A 224 -10.07 14.05 3.61
N ARG A 225 -9.99 15.20 4.31
CA ARG A 225 -10.52 15.34 5.67
C ARG A 225 -12.04 15.19 5.75
N GLN A 226 -12.78 15.60 4.71
CA GLN A 226 -14.23 15.42 4.66
C GLN A 226 -14.60 13.93 4.52
N PHE A 227 -13.87 13.17 3.70
CA PHE A 227 -14.13 11.74 3.54
C PHE A 227 -13.63 10.92 4.74
N PHE A 228 -12.49 11.29 5.31
CA PHE A 228 -11.78 10.54 6.36
C PHE A 228 -11.41 11.43 7.56
N PRO A 229 -12.39 11.93 8.32
CA PRO A 229 -12.14 12.91 9.39
C PRO A 229 -11.34 12.36 10.58
N GLN A 230 -11.34 11.04 10.79
CA GLN A 230 -10.68 10.37 11.92
C GLN A 230 -9.40 9.65 11.52
N LEU A 231 -9.08 9.59 10.22
CA LEU A 231 -7.96 8.81 9.72
C LEU A 231 -6.73 9.73 9.58
N PRO A 232 -5.58 9.38 10.18
CA PRO A 232 -4.36 10.12 9.93
C PRO A 232 -3.91 9.94 8.48
N VAL A 233 -3.44 11.02 7.88
CA VAL A 233 -2.91 11.04 6.52
C VAL A 233 -1.47 11.54 6.60
N TYR A 234 -0.57 10.83 5.94
CA TYR A 234 0.85 11.16 5.90
C TYR A 234 1.23 11.59 4.49
N PRO A 235 1.26 12.91 4.23
CA PRO A 235 1.56 13.45 2.91
C PRO A 235 3.07 13.56 2.62
N ALA A 236 3.43 13.50 1.34
CA ALA A 236 4.69 13.98 0.78
C ALA A 236 4.39 15.01 -0.32
N LEU A 237 5.24 16.02 -0.49
CA LEU A 237 5.11 16.98 -1.58
C LEU A 237 5.54 16.37 -2.91
N GLY A 238 4.80 16.69 -3.96
CA GLY A 238 5.18 16.41 -5.34
C GLY A 238 5.89 17.53 -6.07
N ASN A 239 6.38 17.24 -7.27
CA ASN A 239 7.10 18.23 -8.07
C ASN A 239 6.15 19.29 -8.65
N HIS A 240 4.87 18.98 -8.84
CA HIS A 240 3.83 19.95 -9.19
C HIS A 240 3.25 20.68 -7.98
N ASP A 241 3.50 20.23 -6.75
CA ASP A 241 3.08 20.94 -5.52
C ASP A 241 3.96 22.16 -5.20
N TYR A 242 4.56 22.79 -6.22
CA TYR A 242 5.36 24.00 -6.09
C TYR A 242 5.18 24.91 -7.32
N TRP A 243 5.43 26.22 -7.15
CA TRP A 243 5.45 27.16 -8.25
C TRP A 243 6.75 28.00 -8.27
N PRO A 244 7.46 28.08 -9.42
CA PRO A 244 7.25 27.27 -10.63
C PRO A 244 7.44 25.77 -10.34
N GLN A 245 6.75 24.90 -11.09
CA GLN A 245 6.85 23.45 -10.92
C GLN A 245 8.31 22.98 -10.94
N ASP A 246 8.59 21.90 -10.22
CA ASP A 246 9.90 21.24 -10.05
C ASP A 246 10.93 22.03 -9.22
N GLN A 247 10.80 23.36 -9.10
CA GLN A 247 11.81 24.25 -8.51
C GLN A 247 11.75 24.33 -6.97
N LEU A 248 11.62 23.18 -6.30
CA LEU A 248 11.49 23.12 -4.84
C LEU A 248 12.80 23.57 -4.14
N PRO A 249 12.75 24.55 -3.22
CA PRO A 249 13.94 25.14 -2.61
C PRO A 249 14.43 24.37 -1.38
N THR A 250 15.64 24.71 -0.93
CA THR A 250 16.29 24.08 0.23
C THR A 250 16.03 24.77 1.57
N SER A 251 15.10 25.72 1.60
CA SER A 251 14.77 26.51 2.80
C SER A 251 13.27 26.83 2.87
N ALA A 252 12.85 27.34 4.02
CA ALA A 252 11.47 27.73 4.27
C ALA A 252 10.94 28.70 3.21
N ASN A 253 9.67 28.54 2.86
CA ASN A 253 8.99 29.30 1.84
C ASN A 253 7.47 29.24 2.06
N ALA A 254 6.74 30.08 1.33
CA ALA A 254 5.29 30.21 1.46
C ALA A 254 4.52 28.90 1.27
N ILE A 255 4.97 28.01 0.39
CA ILE A 255 4.30 26.72 0.15
C ILE A 255 4.59 25.76 1.29
N TYR A 256 5.83 25.65 1.76
CA TYR A 256 6.18 24.80 2.91
C TYR A 256 5.44 25.25 4.18
N ASP A 257 5.33 26.57 4.39
CA ASP A 257 4.57 27.13 5.50
C ASP A 257 3.06 26.84 5.38
N ALA A 258 2.50 26.95 4.17
CA ALA A 258 1.10 26.66 3.91
C ALA A 258 0.78 25.18 4.13
N VAL A 259 1.56 24.25 3.56
CA VAL A 259 1.30 22.81 3.72
C VAL A 259 1.56 22.35 5.16
N ALA A 260 2.55 22.93 5.85
CA ALA A 260 2.75 22.64 7.27
C ALA A 260 1.55 23.05 8.12
N THR A 261 0.91 24.17 7.79
CA THR A 261 -0.33 24.63 8.45
C THR A 261 -1.51 23.72 8.10
N LEU A 262 -1.67 23.37 6.82
CA LEU A 262 -2.75 22.52 6.33
C LEU A 262 -2.69 21.09 6.92
N TRP A 263 -1.48 20.57 7.08
CA TRP A 263 -1.21 19.19 7.50
C TRP A 263 -0.89 19.06 9.00
N SER A 264 -0.79 20.17 9.74
CA SER A 264 -0.59 20.14 11.19
C SER A 264 -1.59 19.26 11.97
N PRO A 265 -2.85 19.07 11.54
CA PRO A 265 -3.76 18.14 12.23
C PRO A 265 -3.33 16.67 12.19
N TRP A 266 -2.47 16.29 11.25
CA TRP A 266 -1.95 14.92 11.11
C TRP A 266 -0.53 14.74 11.66
N LEU A 267 0.15 15.84 11.97
CA LEU A 267 1.58 15.86 12.28
C LEU A 267 1.85 16.36 13.70
N ASN A 268 2.90 15.83 14.33
CA ASN A 268 3.38 16.37 15.60
C ASN A 268 4.19 17.67 15.38
N PRO A 269 4.43 18.49 16.43
CA PRO A 269 5.14 19.76 16.28
C PRO A 269 6.55 19.65 15.69
N ALA A 270 7.27 18.55 15.95
CA ALA A 270 8.61 18.33 15.41
C ALA A 270 8.56 18.08 13.89
N ALA A 271 7.59 17.28 13.43
CA ALA A 271 7.35 17.01 12.03
C ALA A 271 6.91 18.28 11.28
N VAL A 272 6.04 19.09 11.87
CA VAL A 272 5.64 20.41 11.32
C VAL A 272 6.88 21.30 11.15
N ALA A 273 7.76 21.37 12.14
CA ALA A 273 8.94 22.23 12.09
C ALA A 273 9.93 21.84 10.97
N THR A 274 10.18 20.54 10.74
CA THR A 274 11.05 20.10 9.64
C THR A 274 10.38 20.27 8.28
N LEU A 275 9.06 20.05 8.21
CA LEU A 275 8.27 20.28 6.99
C LEU A 275 8.36 21.74 6.55
N GLN A 276 8.18 22.69 7.47
CA GLN A 276 8.35 24.13 7.19
C GLN A 276 9.74 24.46 6.66
N LYS A 277 10.78 23.79 7.20
CA LYS A 277 12.17 24.10 6.85
C LYS A 277 12.60 23.54 5.49
N GLY A 278 12.14 22.35 5.11
CA GLY A 278 12.69 21.63 3.95
C GLY A 278 11.74 20.72 3.19
N GLY A 279 10.45 20.70 3.52
CA GLY A 279 9.46 19.87 2.81
C GLY A 279 9.46 18.39 3.22
N PHE A 280 10.22 17.99 4.24
CA PHE A 280 10.36 16.60 4.71
C PHE A 280 10.16 16.49 6.22
N TYR A 281 9.77 15.33 6.72
CA TYR A 281 9.54 15.10 8.15
C TYR A 281 9.54 13.61 8.52
N SER A 282 9.61 13.33 9.82
CA SER A 282 9.36 11.99 10.35
C SER A 282 8.54 12.03 11.64
N LEU A 283 7.82 10.96 11.91
CA LEU A 283 7.07 10.77 13.15
C LEU A 283 6.79 9.28 13.40
N VAL A 284 6.67 8.91 14.67
CA VAL A 284 6.18 7.59 15.06
C VAL A 284 4.68 7.57 14.84
N ILE A 285 4.22 6.67 13.96
CA ILE A 285 2.82 6.57 13.55
C ILE A 285 2.08 5.43 14.26
N LYS A 286 2.83 4.41 14.70
CA LYS A 286 2.37 3.32 15.58
C LYS A 286 3.52 2.89 16.50
N PRO A 287 3.25 2.21 17.63
CA PRO A 287 4.31 1.71 18.51
C PRO A 287 5.36 0.87 17.77
N GLY A 288 6.59 1.37 17.62
CA GLY A 288 7.63 0.68 16.87
C GLY A 288 7.57 0.86 15.35
N LEU A 289 6.70 1.72 14.81
CA LEU A 289 6.69 2.11 13.39
C LEU A 289 6.82 3.62 13.23
N ARG A 290 7.89 4.05 12.56
CA ARG A 290 8.12 5.41 12.12
C ARG A 290 7.82 5.56 10.64
N LEU A 291 7.18 6.66 10.29
CA LEU A 291 7.08 7.11 8.91
C LEU A 291 8.09 8.22 8.66
N VAL A 292 8.78 8.14 7.52
CA VAL A 292 9.72 9.13 7.02
C VAL A 292 9.18 9.64 5.69
N SER A 293 8.75 10.90 5.64
CA SER A 293 8.31 11.57 4.41
C SER A 293 9.46 12.41 3.86
N LEU A 294 9.98 11.99 2.70
CA LEU A 294 11.10 12.64 2.02
C LEU A 294 10.61 13.65 0.98
N ASN A 295 11.41 14.70 0.80
CA ASN A 295 11.27 15.63 -0.31
C ASN A 295 12.28 15.27 -1.39
N THR A 296 11.99 14.22 -2.16
CA THR A 296 12.86 13.76 -3.26
C THR A 296 12.83 14.69 -4.47
N ASN A 297 11.93 15.68 -4.49
CA ASN A 297 11.90 16.71 -5.54
C ASN A 297 13.15 17.62 -5.47
N LEU A 298 13.82 17.70 -4.31
CA LEU A 298 15.14 18.33 -4.21
C LEU A 298 16.19 17.62 -5.07
N TYR A 299 16.00 16.35 -5.36
CA TYR A 299 16.91 15.53 -6.15
C TYR A 299 16.48 15.40 -7.61
N TYR A 300 15.28 15.85 -7.94
CA TYR A 300 14.68 15.70 -9.27
C TYR A 300 15.51 16.41 -10.34
N SER A 301 15.72 15.73 -11.47
CA SER A 301 16.66 16.20 -12.50
C SER A 301 16.33 17.61 -13.07
N PRO A 302 15.06 17.99 -13.25
CA PRO A 302 14.65 19.35 -13.64
C PRO A 302 14.75 20.45 -12.56
N ASN A 303 15.04 20.12 -11.30
CA ASN A 303 15.07 21.13 -10.23
C ASN A 303 16.39 21.92 -10.27
N GLU A 304 16.41 23.07 -10.94
CA GLU A 304 17.62 23.88 -11.11
C GLU A 304 18.13 24.50 -9.79
N VAL A 305 17.26 24.59 -8.77
CA VAL A 305 17.59 25.19 -7.47
C VAL A 305 18.66 24.40 -6.72
N THR A 306 18.73 23.08 -6.94
CA THR A 306 19.61 22.18 -6.18
C THR A 306 20.86 21.75 -6.95
N VAL A 307 21.08 22.29 -8.15
CA VAL A 307 22.27 21.99 -8.96
C VAL A 307 23.55 22.32 -8.17
N ASN A 308 24.53 21.43 -8.22
CA ASN A 308 25.81 21.51 -7.51
C ASN A 308 25.74 21.49 -5.97
N MET A 309 24.60 21.15 -5.37
CA MET A 309 24.51 20.93 -3.92
C MET A 309 24.81 19.47 -3.56
N SER A 310 25.65 19.20 -2.56
CA SER A 310 25.93 17.82 -2.15
C SER A 310 24.82 17.19 -1.32
N ASP A 311 24.19 18.00 -0.45
CA ASP A 311 23.09 17.59 0.42
C ASP A 311 22.03 18.71 0.51
N PRO A 312 21.15 18.84 -0.50
CA PRO A 312 20.07 19.83 -0.51
C PRO A 312 19.24 19.78 0.78
N ALA A 313 19.16 20.94 1.47
CA ALA A 313 18.47 21.10 2.76
C ALA A 313 18.99 20.24 3.93
N GLY A 314 20.15 19.58 3.78
CA GLY A 314 20.70 18.66 4.79
C GLY A 314 19.88 17.37 4.95
N GLN A 315 19.09 17.00 3.94
CA GLN A 315 18.12 15.92 4.04
C GLN A 315 18.80 14.53 4.08
N PHE A 316 19.96 14.32 3.43
CA PHE A 316 20.69 13.05 3.55
C PHE A 316 21.28 12.85 4.94
N GLN A 317 21.86 13.91 5.53
CA GLN A 317 22.33 13.85 6.90
C GLN A 317 21.16 13.57 7.85
N TRP A 318 20.07 14.34 7.74
CA TRP A 318 18.87 14.17 8.55
C TRP A 318 18.24 12.77 8.43
N LEU A 319 18.21 12.22 7.21
CA LEU A 319 17.69 10.87 6.97
C LEU A 319 18.52 9.81 7.69
N GLN A 320 19.84 9.85 7.57
CA GLN A 320 20.72 8.91 8.25
C GLN A 320 20.58 8.99 9.77
N GLU A 321 20.54 10.21 10.32
CA GLU A 321 20.32 10.42 11.76
C GLU A 321 18.95 9.87 12.22
N THR A 322 17.91 10.05 11.40
CA THR A 322 16.55 9.54 11.68
C THR A 322 16.48 8.01 11.62
N LEU A 323 17.13 7.39 10.65
CA LEU A 323 17.17 5.92 10.51
C LEU A 323 18.00 5.28 11.63
N GLU A 324 19.12 5.90 12.00
CA GLU A 324 19.93 5.45 13.13
C GLU A 324 19.19 5.58 14.46
N LEU A 325 18.47 6.69 14.68
CA LEU A 325 17.57 6.84 15.83
C LEU A 325 16.50 5.74 15.86
N SER A 326 15.93 5.41 14.70
CA SER A 326 14.91 4.34 14.59
C SER A 326 15.51 2.99 14.97
N ARG A 327 16.73 2.69 14.49
CA ARG A 327 17.48 1.48 14.87
C ARG A 327 17.69 1.40 16.38
N GLN A 328 18.14 2.48 17.01
CA GLN A 328 18.39 2.55 18.45
C GLN A 328 17.12 2.36 19.29
N ASN A 329 15.99 2.84 18.78
CA ASN A 329 14.68 2.71 19.42
C ASN A 329 13.93 1.43 19.06
N MET A 330 14.55 0.51 18.29
CA MET A 330 13.93 -0.72 17.80
C MET A 330 12.64 -0.46 16.98
N GLU A 331 12.60 0.65 16.25
CA GLU A 331 11.52 1.02 15.34
C GLU A 331 11.79 0.44 13.94
N LYS A 332 10.72 0.09 13.22
CA LYS A 332 10.71 -0.12 11.77
C LYS A 332 10.33 1.17 11.06
N VAL A 333 10.75 1.31 9.81
CA VAL A 333 10.54 2.53 9.03
C VAL A 333 9.80 2.25 7.72
N TYR A 334 8.74 3.01 7.49
CA TYR A 334 8.18 3.21 6.15
C TYR A 334 8.68 4.53 5.58
N VAL A 335 9.26 4.47 4.39
CA VAL A 335 9.70 5.65 3.65
C VAL A 335 8.63 6.00 2.61
N ILE A 336 8.15 7.23 2.64
CA ILE A 336 7.29 7.76 1.59
C ILE A 336 8.02 8.90 0.89
N ALA A 337 7.90 8.98 -0.42
CA ALA A 337 8.35 10.13 -1.17
C ALA A 337 7.58 10.23 -2.48
N HIS A 338 7.90 11.26 -3.25
CA HIS A 338 7.25 11.51 -4.51
C HIS A 338 8.00 10.86 -5.68
N VAL A 339 9.09 11.50 -6.10
CA VAL A 339 9.97 11.01 -7.17
C VAL A 339 10.73 9.77 -6.65
N PRO A 340 10.65 8.63 -7.34
CA PRO A 340 11.32 7.40 -6.92
C PRO A 340 12.84 7.45 -7.14
N ILE A 341 13.53 6.63 -6.37
CA ILE A 341 14.90 6.18 -6.69
C ILE A 341 14.87 5.14 -7.83
N GLY A 342 16.03 4.78 -8.34
CA GLY A 342 16.20 3.81 -9.41
C GLY A 342 16.00 4.39 -10.81
N TYR A 343 15.92 3.49 -11.79
CA TYR A 343 15.87 3.81 -13.21
C TYR A 343 14.42 3.84 -13.72
N LEU A 344 14.15 4.74 -14.66
CA LEU A 344 12.87 4.81 -15.34
C LEU A 344 12.69 3.56 -16.22
N PRO A 345 11.60 2.79 -16.05
CA PRO A 345 11.45 1.49 -16.71
C PRO A 345 11.10 1.58 -18.21
N TYR A 346 11.03 2.80 -18.74
CA TYR A 346 10.73 3.12 -20.14
C TYR A 346 11.83 3.95 -20.82
N ALA A 347 12.96 4.20 -20.14
CA ALA A 347 14.08 4.97 -20.68
C ALA A 347 15.42 4.29 -20.38
N ILE A 348 16.35 4.34 -21.33
CA ILE A 348 17.68 3.72 -21.20
C ILE A 348 18.56 4.63 -20.33
N ASN A 349 19.22 4.05 -19.31
CA ASN A 349 20.22 4.72 -18.47
C ASN A 349 19.73 6.05 -17.88
N THR A 350 18.43 6.17 -17.57
CA THR A 350 17.83 7.40 -17.07
C THR A 350 17.21 7.16 -15.70
N THR A 351 17.70 7.83 -14.67
CA THR A 351 17.07 7.91 -13.34
C THR A 351 16.13 9.11 -13.29
N ALA A 352 15.07 9.05 -12.47
CA ALA A 352 14.16 10.19 -12.30
C ALA A 352 14.84 11.35 -11.56
N ILE A 353 15.48 11.03 -10.43
CA ILE A 353 16.37 11.93 -9.71
C ILE A 353 17.79 11.87 -10.28
N ARG A 354 18.60 12.91 -10.07
CA ARG A 354 19.98 12.96 -10.57
C ARG A 354 20.79 11.77 -10.07
N GLU A 355 21.60 11.18 -10.95
CA GLU A 355 22.36 9.95 -10.68
C GLU A 355 23.14 10.01 -9.35
N SER A 356 23.82 11.12 -9.05
CA SER A 356 24.57 11.27 -7.80
C SER A 356 23.71 11.15 -6.54
N TYR A 357 22.49 11.68 -6.57
CA TYR A 357 21.55 11.57 -5.46
C TYR A 357 20.90 10.19 -5.39
N ASN A 358 20.64 9.57 -6.55
CA ASN A 358 20.20 8.19 -6.63
C ASN A 358 21.19 7.25 -5.93
N GLU A 359 22.47 7.33 -6.30
CA GLU A 359 23.53 6.53 -5.68
C GLU A 359 23.61 6.75 -4.17
N GLN A 360 23.48 8.00 -3.72
CA GLN A 360 23.52 8.34 -2.31
C GLN A 360 22.34 7.75 -1.53
N LEU A 361 21.10 7.84 -2.06
CA LEU A 361 19.92 7.26 -1.42
C LEU A 361 19.97 5.73 -1.42
N VAL A 362 20.34 5.12 -2.55
CA VAL A 362 20.51 3.67 -2.66
C VAL A 362 21.52 3.17 -1.63
N LYS A 363 22.64 3.87 -1.45
CA LYS A 363 23.63 3.57 -0.41
C LYS A 363 23.06 3.70 1.01
N ILE A 364 22.32 4.76 1.30
CA ILE A 364 21.67 4.94 2.61
C ILE A 364 20.70 3.79 2.87
N PHE A 365 19.79 3.49 1.94
CA PHE A 365 18.80 2.43 2.14
C PHE A 365 19.42 1.03 2.23
N ARG A 366 20.54 0.76 1.55
CA ARG A 366 21.31 -0.48 1.75
C ARG A 366 21.87 -0.59 3.17
N ASN A 367 22.40 0.51 3.72
CA ASN A 367 22.99 0.54 5.07
C ASN A 367 21.96 0.46 6.19
N TYR A 368 20.68 0.72 5.91
CA TYR A 368 19.59 0.73 6.88
C TYR A 368 18.45 -0.22 6.50
N SER A 369 18.74 -1.25 5.69
CA SER A 369 17.75 -2.22 5.23
C SER A 369 17.19 -3.11 6.34
N ASP A 370 17.88 -3.20 7.48
CA ASP A 370 17.42 -3.84 8.71
C ASP A 370 16.27 -3.08 9.39
N VAL A 371 16.17 -1.77 9.14
CA VAL A 371 15.20 -0.86 9.75
C VAL A 371 14.08 -0.49 8.77
N VAL A 372 14.44 -0.20 7.52
CA VAL A 372 13.47 0.17 6.48
C VAL A 372 12.69 -1.07 6.04
N GLN A 373 11.38 -1.05 6.21
CA GLN A 373 10.51 -2.20 5.99
C GLN A 373 9.70 -2.08 4.68
N GLY A 374 9.61 -0.88 4.11
CA GLY A 374 8.94 -0.62 2.84
C GLY A 374 9.14 0.82 2.38
N GLN A 375 9.19 1.01 1.05
CA GLN A 375 9.28 2.33 0.44
C GLN A 375 8.16 2.55 -0.58
N PHE A 376 7.51 3.72 -0.52
CA PHE A 376 6.30 4.03 -1.27
C PHE A 376 6.48 5.35 -2.03
N TYR A 377 6.38 5.26 -3.36
CA TYR A 377 6.60 6.36 -4.30
C TYR A 377 5.42 6.49 -5.28
N GLY A 378 5.50 7.46 -6.20
CA GLY A 378 4.75 7.40 -7.46
C GLY A 378 5.47 8.14 -8.59
N HIS A 379 4.92 9.25 -9.09
CA HIS A 379 5.49 10.22 -10.04
C HIS A 379 5.49 9.71 -11.47
N THR A 380 5.75 8.42 -11.66
CA THR A 380 5.71 7.80 -12.97
C THR A 380 4.29 7.60 -13.50
N HIS A 381 3.27 7.69 -12.62
CA HIS A 381 1.87 7.32 -12.90
C HIS A 381 1.70 5.85 -13.33
N ARG A 382 2.66 4.99 -13.00
CA ARG A 382 2.66 3.57 -13.40
C ARG A 382 2.77 2.69 -12.17
N ASP A 383 2.17 1.51 -12.29
CA ASP A 383 2.31 0.45 -11.30
C ASP A 383 3.67 -0.21 -11.48
N SER A 384 4.59 -0.03 -10.54
CA SER A 384 5.89 -0.69 -10.61
C SER A 384 6.39 -1.13 -9.26
N ILE A 385 7.17 -2.20 -9.30
CA ILE A 385 7.91 -2.70 -8.13
C ILE A 385 9.40 -2.55 -8.39
N MET A 386 10.16 -2.38 -7.32
CA MET A 386 11.61 -2.45 -7.34
C MET A 386 12.09 -3.24 -6.12
N VAL A 387 13.20 -3.96 -6.28
CA VAL A 387 13.84 -4.71 -5.20
C VAL A 387 15.24 -4.20 -5.01
N LEU A 388 15.50 -3.60 -3.85
CA LEU A 388 16.85 -3.20 -3.49
C LEU A 388 17.64 -4.41 -3.01
N LEU A 389 18.75 -4.70 -3.69
CA LEU A 389 19.72 -5.71 -3.29
C LEU A 389 20.81 -5.11 -2.38
N ASP A 390 21.28 -5.89 -1.41
CA ASP A 390 22.45 -5.58 -0.59
C ASP A 390 23.77 -5.74 -1.36
N HIS A 391 24.90 -5.49 -0.69
CA HIS A 391 26.23 -5.58 -1.30
C HIS A 391 26.64 -7.01 -1.70
N GLN A 392 25.92 -8.02 -1.22
CA GLN A 392 26.12 -9.44 -1.53
C GLN A 392 25.11 -9.94 -2.57
N GLY A 393 24.26 -9.06 -3.11
CA GLY A 393 23.22 -9.40 -4.07
C GLY A 393 21.98 -10.05 -3.44
N LYS A 394 21.82 -10.00 -2.12
CA LYS A 394 20.62 -10.52 -1.46
C LYS A 394 19.53 -9.45 -1.41
N PRO A 395 18.26 -9.84 -1.60
CA PRO A 395 17.17 -8.88 -1.56
C PRO A 395 16.96 -8.33 -0.14
N ALA A 396 16.94 -7.01 -0.03
CA ALA A 396 17.00 -6.30 1.23
C ALA A 396 15.76 -5.43 1.49
N ASN A 397 15.19 -4.80 0.46
CA ASN A 397 14.09 -3.85 0.61
C ASN A 397 13.10 -3.89 -0.56
N SER A 398 11.81 -3.90 -0.24
CA SER A 398 10.72 -3.81 -1.21
C SER A 398 10.33 -2.35 -1.44
N ILE A 399 10.22 -1.97 -2.71
CA ILE A 399 9.92 -0.61 -3.13
C ILE A 399 8.75 -0.65 -4.10
N PHE A 400 7.80 0.26 -3.92
CA PHE A 400 6.58 0.30 -4.69
C PHE A 400 6.34 1.69 -5.26
N VAL A 401 5.99 1.73 -6.54
CA VAL A 401 5.55 2.91 -7.26
C VAL A 401 4.08 2.70 -7.55
N THR A 402 3.24 3.57 -7.00
CA THR A 402 1.78 3.46 -7.10
C THR A 402 1.30 4.28 -8.31
N PRO A 403 0.38 3.75 -9.14
CA PRO A 403 -0.16 4.47 -10.28
C PRO A 403 -1.02 5.66 -9.85
N ALA A 404 -1.28 6.57 -10.80
CA ALA A 404 -2.00 7.80 -10.53
C ALA A 404 -3.52 7.64 -10.57
N VAL A 405 -4.24 8.55 -9.91
CA VAL A 405 -5.67 8.78 -10.19
C VAL A 405 -5.83 9.50 -11.51
N THR A 406 -4.97 10.46 -11.83
CA THR A 406 -5.00 11.13 -13.14
C THR A 406 -4.72 10.13 -14.27
N PRO A 407 -5.50 10.15 -15.37
CA PRO A 407 -5.28 9.32 -16.54
C PRO A 407 -4.45 10.05 -17.61
N ILE A 408 -3.86 11.21 -17.30
CA ILE A 408 -3.19 12.04 -18.30
C ILE A 408 -2.00 11.30 -18.92
N LYS A 409 -1.89 11.41 -20.25
CA LYS A 409 -0.67 11.11 -21.02
C LYS A 409 -0.39 12.25 -21.99
N SER A 410 0.86 12.40 -22.39
CA SER A 410 1.19 13.27 -23.52
C SER A 410 0.64 12.70 -24.84
N LEU A 411 0.43 13.56 -25.85
CA LEU A 411 -0.08 13.15 -27.17
C LEU A 411 0.78 12.05 -27.83
N LEU A 412 2.11 12.19 -27.72
CA LEU A 412 3.08 11.27 -28.32
C LEU A 412 3.34 10.01 -27.48
N GLU A 413 2.84 9.95 -26.24
CA GLU A 413 3.00 8.77 -25.41
C GLU A 413 2.11 7.63 -25.91
N PRO A 414 2.67 6.41 -26.07
CA PRO A 414 1.96 5.28 -26.66
C PRO A 414 0.86 4.70 -25.75
N PHE A 415 0.92 4.95 -24.45
CA PHE A 415 -0.06 4.46 -23.48
C PHE A 415 -0.22 5.42 -22.31
N SER A 416 -1.38 5.35 -21.66
CA SER A 416 -1.64 5.99 -20.36
C SER A 416 -1.77 4.94 -19.26
N ASN A 417 -2.31 5.34 -18.11
CA ASN A 417 -2.88 4.48 -17.08
C ASN A 417 -4.39 4.76 -16.94
N ASN A 418 -5.16 3.74 -16.56
CA ASN A 418 -6.45 4.02 -15.93
C ASN A 418 -6.22 4.65 -14.54
N PRO A 419 -7.22 5.40 -14.01
CA PRO A 419 -7.20 5.86 -12.63
C PRO A 419 -7.04 4.68 -11.65
N GLY A 420 -6.05 4.77 -10.76
CA GLY A 420 -5.68 3.71 -9.82
C GLY A 420 -5.74 4.14 -8.36
N LEU A 421 -6.04 3.17 -7.47
CA LEU A 421 -5.97 3.29 -6.02
C LEU A 421 -5.36 2.04 -5.43
N ARG A 422 -4.64 2.13 -4.31
CA ARG A 422 -3.95 0.98 -3.73
C ARG A 422 -4.18 0.84 -2.24
N ALA A 423 -4.34 -0.41 -1.80
CA ALA A 423 -4.24 -0.79 -0.40
C ALA A 423 -3.06 -1.73 -0.19
N TYR A 424 -2.35 -1.57 0.92
CA TYR A 424 -1.30 -2.47 1.36
C TYR A 424 -1.72 -3.20 2.60
N LEU A 425 -1.43 -4.49 2.65
CA LEU A 425 -1.58 -5.32 3.84
C LEU A 425 -0.21 -5.42 4.51
N TYR A 426 -0.17 -5.33 5.84
CA TYR A 426 1.07 -5.43 6.59
C TYR A 426 0.90 -6.16 7.93
N HIS A 427 1.98 -6.79 8.38
CA HIS A 427 2.02 -7.56 9.61
C HIS A 427 2.03 -6.62 10.83
N PRO A 428 1.19 -6.85 11.84
CA PRO A 428 0.98 -5.93 12.96
C PRO A 428 2.20 -5.74 13.86
N GLU A 429 3.04 -6.77 13.98
CA GLU A 429 4.19 -6.74 14.91
C GLU A 429 5.49 -6.25 14.26
N ASN A 430 5.90 -6.86 13.14
CA ASN A 430 7.16 -6.55 12.48
C ASN A 430 7.04 -5.56 11.32
N TYR A 431 5.82 -5.12 11.00
CA TYR A 431 5.50 -4.17 9.92
C TYR A 431 5.88 -4.64 8.51
N GLY A 432 6.19 -5.92 8.33
CA GLY A 432 6.44 -6.52 7.03
C GLY A 432 5.20 -6.41 6.14
N LEU A 433 5.40 -5.94 4.91
CA LEU A 433 4.34 -5.88 3.91
C LEU A 433 3.97 -7.29 3.40
N LEU A 434 2.68 -7.57 3.41
CA LEU A 434 2.11 -8.87 3.09
C LEU A 434 1.52 -8.89 1.68
N ASP A 435 0.79 -7.85 1.28
CA ASP A 435 0.09 -7.86 0.00
C ASP A 435 -0.22 -6.45 -0.54
N ILE A 436 -0.55 -6.40 -1.82
CA ILE A 436 -1.08 -5.23 -2.52
C ILE A 436 -2.44 -5.58 -3.10
N TRP A 437 -3.44 -4.77 -2.78
CA TRP A 437 -4.72 -4.78 -3.46
C TRP A 437 -4.79 -3.53 -4.33
N GLN A 438 -4.69 -3.74 -5.64
CA GLN A 438 -4.78 -2.67 -6.63
C GLN A 438 -6.23 -2.55 -7.11
N PHE A 439 -6.76 -1.34 -7.08
CA PHE A 439 -8.08 -1.00 -7.59
C PHE A 439 -7.94 -0.03 -8.76
N TYR A 440 -8.91 -0.06 -9.65
CA TYR A 440 -8.93 0.86 -10.78
C TYR A 440 -10.34 1.22 -11.22
N LEU A 441 -10.43 2.32 -11.96
CA LEU A 441 -11.60 2.68 -12.74
C LEU A 441 -11.28 2.49 -14.21
N ASN A 442 -12.04 1.66 -14.92
CA ASN A 442 -11.96 1.65 -16.37
C ASN A 442 -12.57 2.96 -16.90
N LEU A 443 -11.72 3.93 -17.27
CA LEU A 443 -12.16 5.28 -17.59
C LEU A 443 -13.10 5.31 -18.80
N THR A 444 -12.79 4.51 -19.82
CA THR A 444 -13.60 4.39 -21.04
C THR A 444 -15.01 3.90 -20.71
N GLU A 445 -15.12 2.83 -19.92
CA GLU A 445 -16.40 2.26 -19.48
C GLU A 445 -17.15 3.24 -18.59
N ALA A 446 -16.47 3.90 -17.65
CA ALA A 446 -17.06 4.85 -16.74
C ALA A 446 -17.66 6.08 -17.46
N ASN A 447 -16.97 6.57 -18.50
CA ASN A 447 -17.45 7.67 -19.33
C ASN A 447 -18.64 7.25 -20.21
N LEU A 448 -18.57 6.06 -20.81
CA LEU A 448 -19.65 5.51 -21.63
C LEU A 448 -20.95 5.30 -20.81
N GLU A 449 -20.82 4.71 -19.63
CA GLU A 449 -21.96 4.42 -18.73
C GLU A 449 -22.38 5.61 -17.87
N LYS A 450 -21.56 6.67 -17.82
CA LYS A 450 -21.71 7.82 -16.91
C LYS A 450 -21.82 7.39 -15.44
N ARG A 451 -21.07 6.34 -15.08
CA ARG A 451 -21.06 5.74 -13.75
C ARG A 451 -19.64 5.29 -13.37
N SER A 452 -19.17 5.68 -12.20
CA SER A 452 -17.83 5.32 -11.70
C SER A 452 -17.85 3.98 -10.96
N GLU A 453 -17.79 2.86 -11.68
CA GLU A 453 -17.63 1.53 -11.09
C GLU A 453 -16.16 1.18 -10.90
N TRP A 454 -15.61 1.60 -9.75
CA TRP A 454 -14.28 1.17 -9.30
C TRP A 454 -14.30 -0.32 -8.94
N LYS A 455 -13.26 -1.03 -9.33
CA LYS A 455 -13.13 -2.48 -9.14
C LYS A 455 -11.72 -2.88 -8.76
N LEU A 456 -11.61 -4.04 -8.12
CA LEU A 456 -10.32 -4.69 -7.87
C LEU A 456 -9.70 -5.05 -9.23
N GLU A 457 -8.49 -4.56 -9.49
CA GLU A 457 -7.70 -4.94 -10.64
C GLU A 457 -7.02 -6.28 -10.39
N TYR A 458 -6.27 -6.36 -9.28
CA TYR A 458 -5.58 -7.57 -8.86
C TYR A 458 -5.21 -7.53 -7.37
N ILE A 459 -5.00 -8.72 -6.81
CA ILE A 459 -4.29 -8.96 -5.55
C ILE A 459 -2.92 -9.51 -5.91
N MET A 460 -1.83 -8.91 -5.43
CA MET A 460 -0.47 -9.20 -5.92
C MET A 460 -0.07 -10.66 -5.67
N THR A 461 -0.32 -11.18 -4.47
CA THR A 461 0.00 -12.57 -4.11
C THR A 461 -0.73 -13.57 -4.99
N GLU A 462 -2.04 -13.38 -5.21
CA GLU A 462 -2.87 -14.22 -6.08
C GLU A 462 -2.48 -14.08 -7.56
N ALA A 463 -2.22 -12.86 -8.02
CA ALA A 463 -1.90 -12.59 -9.41
C ALA A 463 -0.55 -13.19 -9.84
N PHE A 464 0.42 -13.20 -8.94
CA PHE A 464 1.79 -13.63 -9.24
C PHE A 464 2.21 -14.93 -8.55
N ASP A 465 1.32 -15.56 -7.80
CA ASP A 465 1.59 -16.80 -7.07
C ASP A 465 2.85 -16.63 -6.21
N ILE A 466 2.79 -15.66 -5.29
CA ILE A 466 3.82 -15.38 -4.27
C ILE A 466 3.17 -15.33 -2.89
N GLU A 467 3.93 -15.70 -1.85
CA GLU A 467 3.42 -15.78 -0.48
C GLU A 467 3.20 -14.40 0.15
N ASP A 468 4.07 -13.44 -0.16
CA ASP A 468 3.98 -12.06 0.30
C ASP A 468 4.74 -11.12 -0.65
N ILE A 469 4.79 -9.83 -0.30
CA ILE A 469 5.55 -8.80 -1.03
C ILE A 469 6.87 -8.41 -0.32
N GLN A 470 7.44 -9.32 0.48
CA GLN A 470 8.76 -9.14 1.08
C GLN A 470 9.87 -9.19 0.02
N PRO A 471 11.07 -8.67 0.31
CA PRO A 471 12.13 -8.54 -0.68
C PRO A 471 12.49 -9.85 -1.37
N HIS A 472 12.48 -10.96 -0.62
CA HIS A 472 12.80 -12.29 -1.15
C HIS A 472 11.81 -12.73 -2.24
N ASN A 473 10.52 -12.70 -1.94
CA ASN A 473 9.47 -13.14 -2.87
C ASN A 473 9.35 -12.20 -4.09
N LEU A 474 9.55 -10.89 -3.91
CA LEU A 474 9.60 -9.96 -5.04
C LEU A 474 10.83 -10.18 -5.93
N HIS A 475 11.97 -10.54 -5.35
CA HIS A 475 13.17 -10.88 -6.12
C HIS A 475 12.95 -12.13 -6.98
N GLU A 476 12.38 -13.19 -6.40
CA GLU A 476 12.01 -14.41 -7.14
C GLU A 476 10.99 -14.12 -8.26
N LEU A 477 10.03 -13.22 -8.01
CA LEU A 477 9.12 -12.75 -9.06
C LEU A 477 9.88 -12.00 -10.18
N ALA A 478 10.79 -11.11 -9.83
CA ALA A 478 11.58 -10.37 -10.80
C ALA A 478 12.50 -11.30 -11.63
N LEU A 479 13.07 -12.35 -11.04
CA LEU A 479 13.77 -13.42 -11.76
C LEU A 479 12.83 -14.18 -12.72
N ARG A 480 11.56 -14.44 -12.32
CA ARG A 480 10.55 -15.01 -13.23
C ARG A 480 10.22 -14.10 -14.40
N PHE A 481 10.36 -12.79 -14.26
CA PHE A 481 10.18 -11.87 -15.39
C PHE A 481 11.27 -12.03 -16.45
N GLU A 482 12.51 -12.32 -16.08
CA GLU A 482 13.63 -12.49 -17.01
C GLU A 482 13.42 -13.62 -18.02
N GLN A 483 12.66 -14.66 -17.65
CA GLN A 483 12.45 -15.83 -18.49
C GLN A 483 11.93 -15.47 -19.89
N PRO A 484 12.42 -16.10 -20.97
CA PRO A 484 11.88 -15.92 -22.31
C PRO A 484 10.37 -16.22 -22.33
N LYS A 485 9.56 -15.31 -22.90
CA LYS A 485 8.08 -15.42 -22.95
C LYS A 485 7.41 -15.61 -21.57
N SER A 486 7.89 -14.89 -20.56
CA SER A 486 7.32 -14.89 -19.21
C SER A 486 5.89 -14.34 -19.18
N LYS A 487 4.91 -15.21 -18.88
CA LYS A 487 3.52 -14.82 -18.62
C LYS A 487 3.38 -13.91 -17.40
N ALA A 488 4.25 -14.09 -16.41
CA ALA A 488 4.29 -13.22 -15.23
C ALA A 488 4.66 -11.79 -15.66
N PHE A 489 5.65 -11.64 -16.55
CA PHE A 489 6.02 -10.32 -17.08
C PHE A 489 4.90 -9.70 -17.94
N GLU A 490 4.25 -10.47 -18.82
CA GLU A 490 3.11 -9.96 -19.60
C GLU A 490 1.99 -9.44 -18.69
N LYS A 491 1.68 -10.18 -17.62
CA LYS A 491 0.70 -9.75 -16.60
C LYS A 491 1.16 -8.48 -15.88
N TYR A 492 2.41 -8.45 -15.43
CA TYR A 492 3.01 -7.26 -14.81
C TYR A 492 2.93 -6.03 -15.71
N PHE A 493 3.24 -6.17 -17.00
CA PHE A 493 3.20 -5.05 -17.94
C PHE A 493 1.77 -4.56 -18.24
N ASN A 494 0.77 -5.43 -18.19
CA ASN A 494 -0.63 -4.98 -18.26
C ASN A 494 -1.00 -4.14 -17.03
N HIS A 495 -0.60 -4.58 -15.84
CA HIS A 495 -0.82 -3.85 -14.59
C HIS A 495 0.01 -2.57 -14.49
N PHE A 496 1.19 -2.51 -15.12
CA PHE A 496 2.02 -1.31 -15.23
C PHE A 496 1.23 -0.10 -15.77
N MET A 497 0.27 -0.34 -16.67
CA MET A 497 -0.64 0.66 -17.24
C MET A 497 -2.05 0.62 -16.61
N VAL A 498 -2.23 -0.05 -15.48
CA VAL A 498 -3.52 -0.20 -14.79
C VAL A 498 -4.59 -0.76 -15.73
N SER A 499 -4.23 -1.79 -16.51
CA SER A 499 -5.09 -2.42 -17.51
C SER A 499 -5.69 -1.44 -18.54
N TYR A 500 -4.99 -0.33 -18.83
CA TYR A 500 -5.39 0.67 -19.84
C TYR A 500 -5.68 0.04 -21.19
N ASN A 501 -4.77 -0.79 -21.69
CA ASN A 501 -4.91 -1.45 -22.98
C ASN A 501 -4.15 -2.77 -23.01
N LEU A 502 -4.90 -3.88 -23.01
CA LEU A 502 -4.36 -5.26 -22.99
C LEU A 502 -3.73 -5.71 -24.32
N THR A 503 -3.86 -4.90 -25.38
CA THR A 503 -3.28 -5.21 -26.70
C THR A 503 -1.84 -4.71 -26.86
N ILE A 504 -1.38 -3.85 -25.95
CA ILE A 504 -0.02 -3.31 -25.98
C ILE A 504 0.93 -4.33 -25.37
N THR A 505 1.92 -4.79 -26.15
CA THR A 505 2.93 -5.74 -25.68
C THR A 505 4.28 -5.06 -25.44
N CYS A 506 5.08 -5.65 -24.54
CA CYS A 506 6.41 -5.17 -24.19
C CYS A 506 7.44 -6.28 -24.41
N ASP A 507 8.07 -6.26 -25.58
CA ASP A 507 9.04 -7.28 -25.98
C ASP A 507 10.45 -6.70 -26.11
N ASN A 508 11.45 -7.59 -26.15
CA ASN A 508 12.84 -7.25 -26.43
C ASN A 508 13.39 -6.12 -25.53
N VAL A 509 13.63 -4.94 -26.11
CA VAL A 509 14.22 -3.78 -25.42
C VAL A 509 13.28 -3.26 -24.35
N CYS A 510 11.97 -3.20 -24.62
CA CYS A 510 10.99 -2.75 -23.62
C CYS A 510 11.05 -3.64 -22.37
N LYS A 511 11.02 -4.97 -22.57
CA LYS A 511 11.12 -5.93 -21.48
C LYS A 511 12.44 -5.81 -20.72
N THR A 512 13.54 -5.64 -21.44
CA THR A 512 14.86 -5.45 -20.84
C THR A 512 14.89 -4.23 -19.93
N LEU A 513 14.36 -3.09 -20.38
CA LEU A 513 14.31 -1.85 -19.59
C LEU A 513 13.49 -2.02 -18.32
N GLN A 514 12.30 -2.61 -18.45
CA GLN A 514 11.41 -2.90 -17.32
C GLN A 514 12.08 -3.81 -16.29
N VAL A 515 12.59 -4.96 -16.71
CA VAL A 515 13.17 -5.96 -15.80
C VAL A 515 14.46 -5.45 -15.15
N CYS A 516 15.32 -4.75 -15.90
CA CYS A 516 16.53 -4.15 -15.31
C CYS A 516 16.19 -3.07 -14.29
N ALA A 517 15.16 -2.25 -14.53
CA ALA A 517 14.72 -1.23 -13.58
C ALA A 517 14.11 -1.82 -12.30
N VAL A 518 13.48 -2.99 -12.38
CA VAL A 518 12.95 -3.70 -11.19
C VAL A 518 14.07 -4.17 -10.25
N HIS A 519 15.16 -4.73 -10.79
CA HIS A 519 16.23 -5.33 -9.98
C HIS A 519 17.36 -4.39 -9.60
N PHE A 520 17.69 -3.44 -10.47
CA PHE A 520 18.96 -2.74 -10.41
C PHE A 520 18.77 -1.24 -10.29
N LEU A 521 18.99 -0.75 -9.07
CA LEU A 521 18.71 0.64 -8.69
C LEU A 521 19.96 1.52 -8.70
N ASP A 522 21.15 0.94 -8.78
CA ASP A 522 22.42 1.67 -8.94
C ASP A 522 22.96 1.53 -10.36
N ARG A 523 23.83 2.47 -10.73
CA ARG A 523 24.41 2.58 -12.05
C ARG A 523 25.19 1.35 -12.48
N GLU A 524 26.01 0.79 -11.59
CA GLU A 524 26.91 -0.30 -11.94
C GLU A 524 26.09 -1.52 -12.35
N THR A 525 25.16 -1.94 -11.49
CA THR A 525 24.35 -3.14 -11.71
C THR A 525 23.34 -2.95 -12.85
N TYR A 526 22.72 -1.77 -12.97
CA TYR A 526 21.78 -1.50 -14.06
C TYR A 526 22.47 -1.53 -15.43
N SER A 527 23.65 -0.89 -15.54
CA SER A 527 24.41 -0.86 -16.79
C SER A 527 24.85 -2.26 -17.22
N GLN A 528 25.22 -3.12 -16.26
CA GLN A 528 25.56 -4.52 -16.52
C GLN A 528 24.35 -5.32 -17.06
N CYS A 529 23.16 -5.10 -16.51
CA CYS A 529 21.92 -5.74 -16.97
C CYS A 529 21.56 -5.32 -18.41
N ILE A 530 21.62 -4.03 -18.72
CA ILE A 530 21.37 -3.54 -20.09
C ILE A 530 22.39 -4.12 -21.09
N ALA A 531 23.67 -4.19 -20.70
CA ALA A 531 24.73 -4.70 -21.57
C ALA A 531 24.70 -6.22 -21.76
N SER A 532 24.18 -7.00 -20.82
CA SER A 532 24.05 -8.46 -20.95
C SER A 532 22.91 -8.83 -21.90
N ALA A 533 21.78 -8.11 -21.85
CA ALA A 533 20.66 -8.30 -22.77
C ALA A 533 21.01 -7.97 -24.23
N GLY A 534 21.90 -7.01 -24.45
CA GLY A 534 22.42 -6.68 -25.79
C GLY A 534 23.24 -7.80 -26.43
N ARG A 535 23.87 -8.68 -25.64
CA ARG A 535 24.75 -9.76 -26.10
C ARG A 535 24.04 -11.09 -26.39
N GLN A 536 22.77 -11.25 -26.00
CA GLN A 536 21.99 -12.45 -26.31
C GLN A 536 21.36 -12.43 -27.72
N LYS A 537 21.66 -11.40 -28.53
CA LYS A 537 21.16 -11.23 -29.90
C LYS A 537 22.19 -11.57 -31.00
N ASP A 538 23.41 -11.94 -30.60
CA ASP A 538 24.46 -12.49 -31.47
C ASP A 538 24.64 -13.99 -31.16
#